data_AF-A0A529S909-F1
#
_entry.id   AF-A0A529S909-F1
#
_cell.length_a   1.000
_cell.length_b   1.000
_cell.length_c   1.000
_cell.angle_alpha   90.00
_cell.angle_beta   90.00
_cell.angle_gamma   90.00
#
_symmetry.space_group_name_H-M   'P 1'
#
loop_
_entity.id
_entity.type
_entity.pdbx_description
1 polymer ?
#
loop_
_entity_poly.entity_id
_entity_poly.type
_entity_poly.pdbx_seq_one_letter_code
_entity_poly.pdbx_strand_id
1 'polypeptide(L)'
;PKDWQSLRAGFRVARDLAAQPSMQPFIEAEFFPGPKCQSDDEIDEHIRKTSITVHHPAGTCRMGADAASVVDPQLRVRGVDGLRVVD
;
A
#
# COMPACT_ATOMS: atom_id res chain seq x y z
N PRO A 1 -11.49 1.10 -4.68
CA PRO A 1 -12.23 1.80 -3.60
C PRO A 1 -11.65 1.60 -2.19
N LYS A 2 -11.30 0.35 -1.82
CA LYS A 2 -10.77 0.03 -0.49
C LYS A 2 -9.41 0.68 -0.19
N ASP A 3 -8.50 0.72 -1.16
CA ASP A 3 -7.15 1.27 -0.96
C ASP A 3 -7.19 2.74 -0.52
N TRP A 4 -8.02 3.56 -1.17
CA TRP A 4 -8.23 4.97 -0.77
C TRP A 4 -8.75 5.09 0.67
N GLN A 5 -9.71 4.24 1.06
CA GLN A 5 -10.22 4.23 2.44
C GLN A 5 -9.14 3.87 3.44
N SER A 6 -8.33 2.85 3.15
CA SER A 6 -7.22 2.42 3.99
C SER A 6 -6.12 3.49 4.10
N LEU A 7 -5.74 4.12 3.00
CA LEU A 7 -4.73 5.18 2.99
C LEU A 7 -5.19 6.42 3.76
N ARG A 8 -6.44 6.87 3.58
CA ARG A 8 -7.01 7.97 4.38
C ARG A 8 -7.10 7.64 5.86
N ALA A 9 -7.48 6.41 6.21
CA ALA A 9 -7.51 5.98 7.60
C ALA A 9 -6.09 5.99 8.21
N GLY A 10 -5.09 5.47 7.51
CA GLY A 10 -3.69 5.52 7.94
C GLY A 10 -3.17 6.94 8.12
N PHE A 11 -3.52 7.85 7.20
CA PHE A 11 -3.19 9.27 7.31
C PHE A 11 -3.75 9.91 8.59
N ARG A 12 -5.03 9.65 8.91
CA ARG A 12 -5.66 10.14 10.15
C ARG A 12 -5.03 9.53 11.40
N VAL A 13 -4.78 8.22 11.39
CA VAL A 13 -4.11 7.52 12.50
C VAL A 13 -2.72 8.12 12.77
N ALA A 14 -1.96 8.47 11.74
CA ALA A 14 -0.66 9.11 11.92
C ALA A 14 -0.78 10.47 12.62
N ARG A 15 -1.77 11.29 12.26
CA ARG A 15 -2.07 12.56 12.95
C ARG A 15 -2.55 12.36 14.38
N ASP A 16 -3.44 11.40 14.60
CA ASP A 16 -3.96 11.08 15.94
C ASP A 16 -2.82 10.62 16.88
N LEU A 17 -1.86 9.85 16.35
CA LEU A 17 -0.65 9.45 17.06
C LEU A 17 0.25 10.65 17.34
N ALA A 18 0.50 11.50 16.35
CA ALA A 18 1.31 12.71 16.50
C ALA A 18 0.72 13.70 17.53
N ALA A 19 -0.61 13.74 17.67
CA ALA A 19 -1.28 14.61 18.63
C ALA A 19 -1.20 14.13 20.09
N GLN A 20 -0.74 12.90 20.35
CA GLN A 20 -0.70 12.35 21.70
C GLN A 20 0.23 13.17 22.63
N PRO A 21 -0.11 13.32 23.93
CA PRO A 21 0.72 14.08 24.87
C PRO A 21 2.18 13.64 24.94
N SER A 22 2.44 12.34 24.77
CA SER A 22 3.80 11.77 24.77
C SER A 22 4.64 12.18 23.55
N MET A 23 4.00 12.61 22.46
CA MET A 23 4.68 13.04 21.25
C MET A 23 5.02 14.54 21.24
N GLN A 24 4.35 15.35 22.07
CA GLN A 24 4.49 16.81 22.12
C GLN A 24 5.95 17.29 22.29
N PRO A 25 6.83 16.64 23.08
CA PRO A 25 8.23 17.08 23.19
C PRO A 25 9.05 16.91 21.90
N PHE A 26 8.56 16.13 20.93
CA PHE A 26 9.30 15.73 19.72
C PHE A 26 8.74 16.34 18.44
N ILE A 27 7.54 16.92 18.47
CA ILE A 27 6.84 17.42 17.29
C ILE A 27 6.59 18.92 17.46
N GLU A 28 7.26 19.72 16.65
CA GLU A 28 7.02 21.17 16.60
C GLU A 28 5.73 21.49 15.83
N ALA A 29 5.60 20.96 14.60
CA ALA A 29 4.44 21.16 13.75
C ALA A 29 4.37 20.10 12.63
N GLU A 30 3.17 19.90 12.08
CA GLU A 30 3.01 19.17 10.81
C GLU A 30 3.41 20.09 9.64
N PHE A 31 4.53 19.77 8.99
CA PHE A 31 5.04 20.54 7.85
C PHE A 31 4.36 20.21 6.52
N PHE A 32 4.07 18.93 6.26
CA PHE A 32 3.54 18.46 4.97
C PHE A 32 2.62 17.23 5.18
N PRO A 33 1.38 17.23 4.66
CA PRO A 33 0.72 18.28 3.87
C PRO A 33 0.36 19.54 4.67
N GLY A 34 0.46 19.48 6.00
CA GLY A 34 0.22 20.59 6.89
C GLY A 34 -1.22 20.63 7.40
N PRO A 35 -1.50 21.41 8.45
CA PRO A 35 -2.72 21.33 9.24
C PRO A 35 -3.98 21.79 8.49
N LYS A 36 -3.86 22.41 7.32
CA LYS A 36 -5.02 22.88 6.53
C LYS A 36 -5.67 21.77 5.70
N CYS A 37 -4.92 20.73 5.33
CA CYS A 37 -5.45 19.57 4.62
C CYS A 37 -6.31 18.76 5.60
N GLN A 38 -7.64 18.78 5.48
CA GLN A 38 -8.56 18.17 6.46
C GLN A 38 -9.65 17.32 5.81
N SER A 39 -10.16 17.78 4.67
CA SER A 39 -11.22 17.07 3.94
C SER A 39 -10.70 15.79 3.29
N ASP A 40 -11.59 14.83 3.06
CA ASP A 40 -11.26 13.60 2.34
C ASP A 40 -10.64 13.89 0.96
N ASP A 41 -11.14 14.91 0.24
CA ASP A 41 -10.65 15.28 -1.09
C ASP A 41 -9.23 15.85 -1.07
N GLU A 42 -8.92 16.71 -0.08
CA GLU A 42 -7.57 17.24 0.09
C GLU A 42 -6.58 16.14 0.47
N ILE A 43 -6.99 15.21 1.33
CA ILE A 43 -6.17 14.07 1.74
C ILE A 43 -5.94 13.14 0.54
N ASP A 44 -6.97 12.84 -0.24
CA ASP A 44 -6.85 12.00 -1.44
C ASP A 44 -5.94 12.64 -2.49
N GLU A 45 -6.02 13.96 -2.67
CA GLU A 45 -5.14 14.67 -3.59
C GLU A 45 -3.68 14.70 -3.12
N HIS A 46 -3.46 14.84 -1.81
CA HIS A 46 -2.12 14.67 -1.24
C HIS A 46 -1.60 13.25 -1.49
N ILE A 47 -2.37 12.22 -1.12
CA ILE A 47 -2.00 10.82 -1.31
C ILE A 47 -1.69 10.54 -2.79
N ARG A 48 -2.50 11.05 -3.73
CA ARG A 48 -2.28 10.89 -5.17
C ARG A 48 -0.93 11.43 -5.62
N LYS A 49 -0.53 12.60 -5.10
CA LYS A 49 0.72 13.28 -5.47
C LYS A 49 1.96 12.65 -4.85
N THR A 50 1.83 11.98 -3.70
CA THR A 50 2.97 11.60 -2.86
C THR A 50 3.12 10.09 -2.65
N SER A 51 2.12 9.29 -3.02
CA SER A 51 2.17 7.84 -2.83
C SER A 51 3.38 7.25 -3.55
N ILE A 52 4.13 6.44 -2.80
CA ILE A 52 5.20 5.60 -3.30
C ILE A 52 4.88 4.14 -2.94
N THR A 53 5.63 3.21 -3.52
CA THR A 53 5.57 1.81 -3.12
C THR A 53 6.51 1.54 -1.96
N VAL A 54 6.15 0.61 -1.09
CA VAL A 54 7.05 -0.01 -0.10
C VAL A 54 7.92 -1.12 -0.73
N HIS A 55 7.95 -1.20 -2.06
CA HIS A 55 8.79 -2.14 -2.82
C HIS A 55 8.47 -3.62 -2.57
N HIS A 56 7.18 -3.96 -2.46
CA HIS A 56 6.69 -5.34 -2.37
C HIS A 56 5.89 -5.80 -3.61
N PRO A 57 6.40 -5.67 -4.86
CA PRO A 57 5.72 -6.24 -6.02
C PRO A 57 5.80 -7.77 -5.98
N ALA A 58 4.67 -8.45 -6.22
CA ALA A 58 4.59 -9.90 -6.27
C ALA A 58 3.41 -10.37 -7.13
N GLY A 59 3.42 -11.64 -7.53
CA GLY A 59 2.24 -12.32 -8.09
C GLY A 59 2.02 -12.15 -9.60
N THR A 60 2.97 -11.60 -10.36
CA THR A 60 2.88 -11.52 -11.83
C THR A 60 2.89 -12.92 -12.48
N CYS A 61 3.62 -13.87 -11.90
CA CYS A 61 3.55 -15.30 -12.22
C CYS A 61 2.76 -16.08 -11.15
N ARG A 62 1.52 -15.66 -10.84
CA ARG A 62 0.77 -16.25 -9.73
C ARG A 62 0.61 -17.77 -9.85
N MET A 63 0.78 -18.44 -8.72
CA MET A 63 0.45 -19.84 -8.51
C MET A 63 -1.05 -20.02 -8.27
N GLY A 64 -1.64 -21.08 -8.84
CA GLY A 64 -3.01 -21.45 -8.50
C GLY A 64 -3.55 -22.67 -9.27
N ALA A 65 -4.67 -23.20 -8.77
CA ALA A 65 -5.33 -24.38 -9.32
C ALA A 65 -6.24 -24.05 -10.52
N ASP A 66 -6.60 -22.78 -10.71
CA ASP A 66 -7.48 -22.32 -11.79
C ASP A 66 -6.74 -22.11 -13.11
N ALA A 67 -7.50 -22.08 -14.21
CA ALA A 67 -6.97 -21.97 -15.57
C ALA A 67 -6.30 -20.61 -15.86
N ALA A 68 -6.59 -19.55 -15.11
CA ALA A 68 -5.99 -18.23 -15.29
C ALA A 68 -4.69 -18.05 -14.47
N SER A 69 -4.19 -19.09 -13.79
CA SER A 69 -2.89 -19.07 -13.10
C SER A 69 -1.74 -19.28 -14.08
N VAL A 70 -0.57 -18.70 -13.81
CA VAL A 70 0.62 -18.88 -14.66
C VAL A 70 1.32 -20.20 -14.36
N VAL A 71 1.44 -20.53 -13.06
CA VAL A 71 1.98 -21.82 -12.59
C VAL A 71 0.96 -22.59 -11.77
N ASP A 72 1.08 -23.91 -11.75
CA ASP A 72 0.28 -24.77 -10.87
C ASP A 72 0.83 -24.81 -9.43
N PRO A 73 0.15 -25.47 -8.46
CA PRO A 73 0.62 -25.58 -7.08
C PRO A 73 1.99 -26.25 -6.89
N GLN A 74 2.56 -26.84 -7.95
CA GLN A 74 3.87 -27.44 -8.00
C GLN A 74 4.89 -26.54 -8.74
N LEU A 75 4.51 -25.28 -9.00
CA LEU A 75 5.31 -24.24 -9.66
C LEU A 75 5.63 -24.52 -11.13
N ARG A 76 4.92 -25.45 -11.77
CA ARG A 76 5.11 -25.79 -13.18
C ARG A 76 4.39 -24.77 -14.06
N VAL A 77 5.07 -24.24 -15.07
CA VAL A 77 4.48 -23.32 -16.05
C VAL A 77 3.46 -24.07 -16.89
N ARG A 78 2.24 -23.54 -16.97
CA ARG A 78 1.17 -24.19 -17.74
C ARG A 78 1.43 -24.04 -19.24
N GLY A 79 1.29 -25.13 -20.00
CA GLY A 79 1.48 -25.17 -21.44
C GLY A 79 2.94 -25.35 -21.91
N VAL A 80 3.89 -25.51 -20.98
CA VAL A 80 5.30 -25.76 -21.28
C VAL A 80 5.81 -26.90 -20.41
N ASP A 81 6.45 -27.90 -21.03
CA ASP A 81 7.07 -29.00 -20.29
C ASP A 81 8.45 -28.60 -19.76
N GLY A 82 8.80 -29.09 -18.56
CA GLY A 82 10.14 -28.93 -18.00
C GLY A 82 10.49 -27.54 -17.44
N LEU A 83 9.54 -26.60 -17.35
CA LEU A 83 9.77 -25.24 -16.87
C LEU A 83 9.06 -24.94 -15.54
N ARG A 84 9.74 -24.27 -14.61
CA ARG A 84 9.18 -23.76 -13.34
C ARG A 84 9.58 -22.30 -13.09
N VAL A 85 8.78 -21.58 -12.29
CA VAL A 85 9.09 -20.23 -11.79
C VAL A 85 9.22 -20.27 -10.27
N VAL A 86 10.29 -19.69 -9.73
CA VAL A 86 10.55 -19.56 -8.29
C VAL A 86 11.21 -18.19 -8.08
N ASP A 87 10.52 -17.29 -7.38
CA ASP A 87 10.96 -15.94 -7.02
C ASP A 87 10.73 -15.64 -5.52
#